data_AF-A0A1L8WSH3-F1
#
_entry.id   AF-A0A1L8WSH3-F1
#
_cell.length_a   1.000
_cell.length_b   1.000
_cell.length_c   1.000
_cell.angle_alpha   90.00
_cell.angle_beta   90.00
_cell.angle_gamma   90.00
#
_symmetry.space_group_name_H-M   'P 1'
#
loop_
_entity.id
_entity.type
_entity.pdbx_description
1 polymer ?
#
loop_
_entity_poly.entity_id
_entity_poly.type
_entity_poly.pdbx_seq_one_letter_code
_entity_poly.pdbx_strand_id
1 'polypeptide(L)'
;MKAVVQDPNGTAHSLASLGISLAAKTGTAEIKEKQDEKGQENSFLFAINPDTNGYLMVSMLENKSQGDSATNHAPELLNYLNQNYQ
;
A
#
# COMPACT_ATOMS: atom_id res chain seq x y z
N MET A 1 7.74 6.45 8.65
CA MET A 1 6.80 5.95 7.62
C MET A 1 5.45 6.69 7.60
N LYS A 2 4.98 7.33 8.68
CA LYS A 2 3.73 8.14 8.67
C LYS A 2 3.66 9.17 7.52
N ALA A 3 4.78 9.84 7.22
CA ALA A 3 4.85 10.82 6.12
C ALA A 3 4.48 10.25 4.74
N VAL A 4 4.67 8.94 4.48
CA VAL A 4 4.28 8.30 3.21
C VAL A 4 2.76 8.34 2.98
N VAL A 5 1.99 8.44 4.07
CA VAL A 5 0.53 8.60 4.05
C VAL A 5 0.16 10.07 4.18
N GLN A 6 0.78 10.82 5.10
CA GLN A 6 0.32 12.17 5.45
C GLN A 6 0.78 13.27 4.48
N ASP A 7 1.93 13.11 3.84
CA ASP A 7 2.45 14.09 2.87
C ASP A 7 1.60 14.04 1.58
N PRO A 8 1.13 15.18 1.03
CA PRO A 8 0.43 15.22 -0.26
C PRO A 8 1.17 14.56 -1.43
N ASN A 9 2.50 14.51 -1.36
CA ASN A 9 3.36 13.83 -2.35
C ASN A 9 3.75 12.39 -1.93
N GLY A 10 3.21 11.90 -0.82
CA GLY A 10 3.44 10.56 -0.32
C GLY A 10 2.84 9.50 -1.24
N THR A 11 3.57 8.42 -1.47
CA THR A 11 3.13 7.37 -2.40
C THR A 11 1.92 6.57 -1.91
N ALA A 12 1.55 6.67 -0.63
CA ALA A 12 0.34 6.09 -0.05
C ALA A 12 -0.66 7.19 0.40
N HIS A 13 -0.54 8.41 -0.12
CA HIS A 13 -1.33 9.56 0.36
C HIS A 13 -2.85 9.36 0.24
N SER A 14 -3.31 8.58 -0.73
CA SER A 14 -4.74 8.24 -0.87
C SER A 14 -5.35 7.64 0.41
N LEU A 15 -4.55 6.94 1.22
CA LEU A 15 -4.98 6.34 2.49
C LEU A 15 -5.18 7.36 3.61
N ALA A 16 -4.69 8.60 3.49
CA ALA A 16 -4.91 9.65 4.49
C ALA A 16 -6.41 9.97 4.64
N SER A 17 -7.18 9.80 3.58
CA SER A 17 -8.64 10.00 3.56
C SER A 17 -9.40 9.08 4.53
N LEU A 18 -8.79 7.98 4.99
CA LEU A 18 -9.40 7.05 5.95
C LEU A 18 -9.49 7.64 7.36
N GLY A 19 -8.71 8.68 7.68
CA GLY A 19 -8.73 9.31 9.00
C GLY A 19 -8.24 8.41 10.15
N ILE A 20 -7.54 7.31 9.85
CA ILE A 20 -6.95 6.39 10.83
C ILE A 20 -5.43 6.56 10.90
N SER A 21 -4.82 6.22 12.05
CA SER A 21 -3.37 6.31 12.21
C SER A 21 -2.68 5.21 11.42
N LEU A 22 -1.93 5.60 10.38
CA LEU A 22 -1.23 4.67 9.50
C LEU A 22 0.22 5.09 9.29
N ALA A 23 1.09 4.09 9.34
CA ALA A 23 2.42 4.14 8.76
C ALA A 23 2.46 3.11 7.63
N ALA A 24 2.81 3.54 6.42
CA ALA A 24 2.80 2.68 5.25
C ALA A 24 4.07 2.83 4.41
N LYS A 25 4.28 1.86 3.53
CA LYS A 25 5.28 1.91 2.48
C LYS A 25 4.74 1.21 1.23
N THR A 26 4.79 1.90 0.10
CA THR A 26 4.52 1.26 -1.20
C THR A 26 5.80 0.72 -1.83
N GLY A 27 5.67 -0.23 -2.73
CA GLY A 27 6.76 -0.75 -3.53
C GLY A 27 6.27 -1.25 -4.89
N THR A 28 7.19 -1.35 -5.84
CA THR A 28 6.95 -1.99 -7.13
C THR A 28 8.10 -2.94 -7.46
N ALA A 29 7.82 -3.97 -8.24
CA ALA A 29 8.83 -4.85 -8.81
C ALA A 29 8.53 -5.06 -10.29
N GLU A 30 9.44 -4.63 -11.17
CA GLU A 30 9.34 -4.89 -12.60
C GLU A 30 10.08 -6.20 -12.93
N ILE A 31 9.38 -7.12 -13.59
CA ILE A 31 9.88 -8.44 -13.95
C ILE A 31 9.94 -8.52 -15.48
N LYS A 32 11.14 -8.78 -16.00
CA LYS A 32 11.39 -8.95 -17.44
C LYS A 32 11.92 -10.35 -17.70
N GLU A 33 11.33 -11.03 -18.67
CA GLU A 33 11.84 -12.33 -19.14
C GLU A 33 13.02 -12.17 -20.10
N LYS A 34 13.02 -11.08 -20.88
CA LYS A 34 14.06 -10.75 -21.85
C LYS A 34 14.42 -9.27 -21.79
N GLN A 35 15.63 -8.96 -22.25
CA GLN A 35 16.06 -7.58 -22.42
C GLN A 35 15.20 -6.89 -23.50
N ASP A 36 14.93 -5.60 -23.31
CA ASP A 36 14.20 -4.72 -24.25
C ASP A 36 12.70 -5.01 -24.47
N GLU A 37 12.09 -5.86 -23.64
CA GLU A 37 10.62 -6.03 -23.59
C GLU A 37 9.97 -5.24 -22.44
N LYS A 38 8.69 -4.92 -22.57
CA LYS A 38 7.89 -4.32 -21.49
C LYS A 38 7.70 -5.38 -20.40
N GLY A 39 8.21 -5.12 -19.21
CA GLY A 39 8.08 -6.01 -18.06
C GLY A 39 6.67 -6.02 -17.48
N GLN A 40 6.33 -7.11 -16.79
CA GLN A 40 5.20 -7.13 -15.87
C GLN A 40 5.59 -6.38 -14.61
N GLU A 41 4.66 -5.69 -13.97
CA GLU A 41 4.94 -4.92 -12.77
C GLU A 41 4.05 -5.38 -11.63
N ASN A 42 4.64 -5.79 -10.51
CA ASN A 42 3.93 -6.07 -9.28
C ASN A 42 3.88 -4.81 -8.42
N SER A 43 2.75 -4.59 -7.74
CA SER A 43 2.56 -3.50 -6.79
C SER A 43 2.45 -4.05 -5.37
N PHE A 44 3.04 -3.34 -4.41
CA PHE A 44 3.07 -3.74 -3.01
C PHE A 44 2.61 -2.61 -2.10
N LEU A 45 1.94 -2.99 -1.01
CA LEU A 45 1.65 -2.14 0.13
C LEU A 45 2.01 -2.86 1.43
N PHE A 46 2.84 -2.21 2.24
CA PHE A 46 3.02 -2.51 3.65
C PHE A 46 2.31 -1.44 4.47
N ALA A 47 1.53 -1.81 5.48
CA ALA A 47 0.86 -0.88 6.38
C ALA A 47 0.73 -1.42 7.81
N ILE A 48 0.85 -0.53 8.79
CA ILE A 48 0.65 -0.81 10.23
C ILE A 48 -0.12 0.35 10.86
N ASN A 49 -0.77 0.09 12.00
CA ASN A 49 -1.11 1.16 12.95
C ASN A 49 0.09 1.39 13.88
N PRO A 50 0.83 2.50 13.72
CA PRO A 50 2.08 2.75 14.46
C PRO A 50 1.87 3.19 15.91
N ASP A 51 0.62 3.51 16.30
CA ASP A 51 0.32 3.99 17.64
C ASP A 51 -0.03 2.81 18.57
N THR A 52 -0.70 1.78 18.04
CA THR A 52 -1.15 0.64 18.84
C THR A 52 -0.39 -0.66 18.55
N ASN A 53 0.18 -0.80 17.34
CA ASN A 53 0.75 -2.04 16.83
C ASN A 53 -0.22 -3.23 16.77
N GLY A 54 -1.55 -2.98 16.78
CA GLY A 54 -2.58 -4.02 16.80
C GLY A 54 -2.68 -4.85 15.51
N TYR A 55 -2.20 -4.32 14.39
CA TYR A 55 -2.15 -5.05 13.12
C TYR A 55 -0.99 -4.64 12.22
N LEU A 56 -0.65 -5.57 11.33
CA LEU A 56 0.27 -5.39 10.21
C LEU A 56 -0.34 -6.03 8.97
N MET A 57 -0.24 -5.35 7.84
CA MET A 57 -0.71 -5.82 6.54
C MET A 57 0.40 -5.74 5.50
N VAL A 58 0.56 -6.82 4.73
CA VAL A 58 1.31 -6.83 3.47
C VAL A 58 0.35 -7.26 2.38
N SER A 59 0.21 -6.43 1.35
CA SER A 59 -0.63 -6.69 0.18
C SER A 59 0.21 -6.59 -1.10
N MET A 60 -0.09 -7.46 -2.06
CA MET A 60 0.53 -7.48 -3.38
C MET A 60 -0.55 -7.57 -4.45
N LEU A 61 -0.41 -6.78 -5.50
CA LEU A 61 -1.13 -6.94 -6.76
C LEU A 61 -0.12 -7.36 -7.83
N GLU A 62 -0.25 -8.60 -8.30
CA GLU A 62 0.61 -9.16 -9.35
C GLU A 62 0.19 -8.62 -10.73
N ASN A 63 1.19 -8.35 -11.58
CA ASN A 63 1.01 -7.89 -12.96
C ASN A 63 -0.04 -6.76 -13.08
N LYS A 64 0.15 -5.70 -12.31
CA LYS A 64 -0.83 -4.62 -12.16
C LYS A 64 -1.14 -3.94 -13.48
N SER A 65 -2.42 -3.64 -13.69
CA SER A 65 -2.87 -2.77 -14.77
C SER A 65 -2.39 -1.34 -14.57
N GLN A 66 -2.34 -0.56 -15.67
CA GLN A 66 -1.98 0.85 -15.59
C GLN A 66 -2.98 1.62 -14.70
N GLY A 67 -2.47 2.38 -13.74
CA GLY A 67 -3.28 3.15 -12.79
C GLY A 67 -3.82 2.36 -11.60
N ASP A 68 -3.60 1.04 -11.55
CA ASP A 68 -4.00 0.20 -10.42
C ASP A 68 -2.81 -0.05 -9.45
N SER A 69 -3.08 -0.43 -8.21
CA SER A 69 -2.05 -0.76 -7.21
C SER A 69 -2.61 -1.52 -6.02
N ALA A 70 -1.74 -2.18 -5.25
CA ALA A 70 -2.13 -2.77 -3.96
C ALA A 70 -2.73 -1.72 -3.00
N THR A 71 -2.35 -0.44 -3.12
CA THR A 71 -2.88 0.66 -2.33
C THR A 71 -4.34 0.99 -2.68
N ASN A 72 -4.75 0.84 -3.94
CA ASN A 72 -6.12 1.13 -4.38
C ASN A 72 -7.15 0.18 -3.74
N HIS A 73 -6.75 -1.06 -3.44
CA HIS A 73 -7.62 -2.11 -2.91
C HIS A 73 -7.55 -2.29 -1.38
N ALA A 74 -6.68 -1.55 -0.70
CA ALA A 74 -6.46 -1.65 0.75
C ALA A 74 -7.52 -1.03 1.69
N PRO A 75 -8.31 0.01 1.31
CA PRO A 75 -9.15 0.76 2.25
C PRO A 75 -10.07 -0.05 3.17
N GLU A 76 -10.83 -1.00 2.61
CA GLU A 76 -11.84 -1.75 3.38
C GLU A 76 -11.18 -2.62 4.45
N LEU A 77 -10.10 -3.33 4.09
CA LEU A 77 -9.37 -4.19 5.02
C LEU A 77 -8.68 -3.36 6.12
N LEU A 78 -8.07 -2.23 5.78
CA LEU A 78 -7.43 -1.35 6.77
C LEU A 78 -8.43 -0.79 7.78
N ASN A 79 -9.62 -0.39 7.32
CA ASN A 79 -10.70 0.05 8.21
C ASN A 79 -11.14 -1.08 9.14
N TYR A 80 -11.36 -2.29 8.59
CA TYR A 80 -11.75 -3.45 9.38
C TYR A 80 -10.69 -3.79 10.44
N LEU A 81 -9.41 -3.85 10.07
CA LEU A 81 -8.33 -4.15 11.00
C LEU A 81 -8.25 -3.09 12.10
N ASN A 82 -8.33 -1.81 11.76
CA ASN A 82 -8.27 -0.72 12.73
C ASN A 82 -9.44 -0.70 13.71
N GLN A 83 -10.63 -1.16 13.29
CA GLN A 83 -11.80 -1.26 14.17
C GLN A 83 -11.73 -2.43 15.14
N ASN A 84 -11.09 -3.53 14.75
CA ASN A 84 -11.17 -4.80 15.47
C ASN A 84 -9.87 -5.19 16.21
N TYR A 85 -8.73 -4.59 15.85
CA TYR A 85 -7.42 -4.94 16.38
C TYR A 85 -6.66 -3.66 16.77
N GLN A 86 -6.88 -3.18 18.00
CA GLN A 86 -6.12 -2.09 18.60
C GLN A 86 -4.97 -2.63 19.43
#